data_AF-A0A7S0EFI4-F1
#
_entry.id   AF-A0A7S0EFI4-F1
#
_cell.length_a   1.000
_cell.length_b   1.000
_cell.length_c   1.000
_cell.angle_alpha   90.00
_cell.angle_beta   90.00
_cell.angle_gamma   90.00
#
_symmetry.space_group_name_H-M   'P 1'
#
loop_
_entity.id
_entity.type
_entity.pdbx_description
1 polymer ?
#
loop_
_entity_poly.entity_id
_entity_poly.type
_entity_poly.pdbx_seq_one_letter_code
_entity_poly.pdbx_strand_id
1 'polypeptide(L)'
;SPKENREIPPLRYDVVHQLKKDFPHLEIIINGGITDLAQARAQLEQGMDGVMIGRSAYNEPYRILSQADKEIYNDVNGYHKSRQQIIEEMVPFIDEQLSAGVSLNSITRHMLGLFHGCPGGRSFRRYLSENVHKDGSGSHT
;
A
#
# COMPACT_ATOMS: atom_id res chain seq x y z
N SER A 1 0.33 1.09 -23.71
CA SER A 1 1.18 1.40 -22.53
C SER A 1 0.71 0.61 -21.31
N PRO A 2 1.55 0.38 -20.29
CA PRO A 2 1.13 -0.28 -19.05
C PRO A 2 -0.05 0.43 -18.34
N LYS A 3 -0.23 1.73 -18.56
CA LYS A 3 -1.35 2.50 -18.01
C LYS A 3 -2.65 2.20 -18.75
N GLU A 4 -2.62 2.19 -20.08
CA GLU A 4 -3.78 1.88 -20.93
C GLU A 4 -4.32 0.47 -20.67
N ASN A 5 -3.44 -0.52 -20.46
CA ASN A 5 -3.86 -1.89 -20.12
C ASN A 5 -4.61 -1.98 -18.78
N ARG A 6 -4.53 -0.95 -17.92
CA ARG A 6 -5.19 -0.89 -16.61
C ARG A 6 -6.43 -0.01 -16.58
N GLU A 7 -6.60 0.87 -17.55
CA GLU A 7 -7.63 1.91 -17.57
C GLU A 7 -8.61 1.74 -18.73
N ILE A 8 -8.22 1.07 -19.82
CA ILE A 8 -9.08 0.89 -21.00
C ILE A 8 -10.04 -0.30 -20.84
N PRO A 9 -9.62 -1.51 -20.45
CA PRO A 9 -10.56 -2.61 -20.31
C PRO A 9 -11.50 -2.38 -19.12
N PRO A 10 -12.83 -2.51 -19.30
CA PRO A 10 -13.75 -2.38 -18.19
C PRO A 10 -13.56 -3.53 -17.19
N LEU A 11 -13.72 -3.22 -15.91
CA LEU A 11 -13.74 -4.24 -14.85
C LEU A 11 -15.02 -5.06 -14.94
N ARG A 12 -14.90 -6.38 -14.76
CA ARG A 12 -16.02 -7.34 -14.80
C ARG A 12 -16.14 -8.09 -13.48
N TYR A 13 -16.57 -7.40 -12.43
CA TYR A 13 -16.74 -8.01 -11.11
C TYR A 13 -17.85 -9.06 -11.09
N ASP A 14 -18.91 -8.84 -11.86
CA ASP A 14 -20.01 -9.78 -12.09
C ASP A 14 -19.51 -11.17 -12.50
N VAL A 15 -18.53 -11.22 -13.40
CA VAL A 15 -17.92 -12.49 -13.85
C VAL A 15 -17.17 -13.18 -12.71
N VAL A 16 -16.41 -12.42 -11.89
CA VAL A 16 -15.68 -12.99 -10.75
C VAL A 16 -16.63 -13.54 -9.68
N HIS A 17 -17.71 -12.80 -9.40
CA HIS A 17 -18.79 -13.25 -8.52
C HIS A 17 -19.49 -14.49 -9.05
N GLN A 18 -19.70 -14.58 -10.36
CA GLN A 18 -20.26 -15.79 -10.97
C GLN A 18 -19.31 -16.99 -10.83
N LEU A 19 -18.01 -16.79 -11.05
CA LEU A 19 -17.00 -17.83 -10.81
C LEU A 19 -17.01 -18.32 -9.36
N LYS A 20 -17.17 -17.42 -8.37
CA LYS A 20 -17.28 -17.83 -6.96
C LYS A 20 -18.52 -18.68 -6.68
N LYS A 21 -19.63 -18.40 -7.35
CA LYS A 21 -20.86 -19.20 -7.27
C LYS A 21 -20.73 -20.56 -7.95
N ASP A 22 -20.08 -20.60 -9.12
CA ASP A 22 -19.91 -21.81 -9.91
C ASP A 22 -18.88 -22.76 -9.30
N PHE A 23 -17.86 -22.22 -8.63
CA PHE A 23 -16.76 -22.97 -8.04
C PHE A 23 -16.60 -22.65 -6.54
N PRO A 24 -17.58 -23.00 -5.68
CA PRO A 24 -17.57 -22.60 -4.27
C PRO A 24 -16.41 -23.22 -3.48
N HIS A 25 -15.85 -24.32 -3.97
CA HIS A 25 -14.71 -25.02 -3.37
C HIS A 25 -13.35 -24.36 -3.66
N LEU A 26 -13.28 -23.41 -4.59
CA LEU A 26 -12.07 -22.66 -4.87
C LEU A 26 -12.02 -21.37 -4.05
N GLU A 27 -10.82 -21.01 -3.61
CA GLU A 27 -10.53 -19.67 -3.07
C GLU A 27 -10.35 -18.71 -4.25
N ILE A 28 -11.19 -17.68 -4.31
CA ILE A 28 -11.18 -16.67 -5.35
C ILE A 28 -11.00 -15.29 -4.72
N ILE A 29 -9.92 -14.62 -5.11
CA ILE A 29 -9.53 -13.30 -4.63
C ILE A 29 -9.83 -12.28 -5.73
N ILE A 30 -10.74 -11.34 -5.48
CA ILE A 30 -11.09 -10.32 -6.47
C ILE A 30 -10.05 -9.20 -6.50
N ASN A 31 -9.72 -8.73 -7.71
CA ASN A 31 -8.75 -7.66 -7.93
C ASN A 31 -9.19 -6.68 -9.02
N GLY A 32 -8.65 -5.46 -8.93
CA GLY A 32 -8.71 -4.43 -9.97
C GLY A 32 -9.69 -3.33 -9.59
N GLY A 33 -9.26 -2.07 -9.58
CA GLY A 33 -10.14 -0.92 -9.33
C GLY A 33 -10.57 -0.68 -7.88
N ILE A 34 -10.21 -1.54 -6.94
CA ILE A 34 -10.53 -1.37 -5.52
C ILE A 34 -9.54 -0.37 -4.90
N THR A 35 -10.05 0.75 -4.37
CA THR A 35 -9.25 1.92 -3.96
C THR A 35 -9.25 2.22 -2.47
N ASP A 36 -10.08 1.54 -1.68
CA ASP A 36 -10.21 1.73 -0.23
C ASP A 36 -10.74 0.47 0.48
N LEU A 37 -10.69 0.48 1.81
CA LEU A 37 -11.13 -0.65 2.64
C LEU A 37 -12.66 -0.83 2.65
N ALA A 38 -13.44 0.23 2.41
CA ALA A 38 -14.89 0.12 2.36
C ALA A 38 -15.33 -0.68 1.12
N GLN A 39 -14.72 -0.40 -0.03
CA GLN A 39 -14.91 -1.19 -1.25
C GLN A 39 -14.45 -2.63 -1.06
N ALA A 40 -13.31 -2.86 -0.39
CA ALA A 40 -12.85 -4.21 -0.10
C ALA A 40 -13.85 -4.97 0.79
N ARG A 41 -14.31 -4.36 1.87
CA ARG A 41 -15.34 -4.92 2.76
C ARG A 41 -16.61 -5.27 1.98
N ALA A 42 -17.08 -4.39 1.11
CA ALA A 42 -18.27 -4.64 0.30
C ALA A 42 -18.13 -5.85 -0.63
N GLN A 43 -16.92 -6.17 -1.13
CA GLN A 43 -16.68 -7.38 -1.92
C GLN A 43 -16.67 -8.64 -1.06
N LEU A 44 -16.09 -8.58 0.14
CA LEU A 44 -16.09 -9.68 1.10
C LEU A 44 -17.53 -9.99 1.58
N GLU A 45 -18.32 -8.96 1.87
CA GLU A 45 -19.74 -9.08 2.25
C GLU A 45 -20.61 -9.69 1.13
N GLN A 46 -20.19 -9.54 -0.14
CA GLN A 46 -20.83 -10.17 -1.30
C GLN A 46 -20.41 -11.64 -1.51
N GLY A 47 -19.54 -12.18 -0.66
CA GLY A 47 -19.16 -13.59 -0.67
C GLY A 47 -17.85 -13.93 -1.38
N MET A 48 -17.02 -12.93 -1.72
CA MET A 48 -15.65 -13.20 -2.17
C MET A 48 -14.78 -13.68 -1.00
N ASP A 49 -13.84 -14.60 -1.27
CA ASP A 49 -12.95 -15.13 -0.23
C ASP A 49 -11.84 -14.13 0.15
N GLY A 50 -11.47 -13.25 -0.79
CA GLY A 50 -10.45 -12.25 -0.56
C GLY A 50 -10.51 -11.08 -1.53
N VAL A 51 -9.78 -10.02 -1.19
CA VAL A 51 -9.65 -8.80 -1.99
C VAL A 51 -8.19 -8.40 -2.09
N MET A 52 -7.73 -8.09 -3.30
CA MET A 52 -6.40 -7.53 -3.54
C MET A 52 -6.48 -6.04 -3.88
N ILE A 53 -5.87 -5.20 -3.04
CA ILE A 53 -5.66 -3.77 -3.30
C ILE A 53 -4.22 -3.55 -3.76
N GLY A 54 -4.04 -3.13 -5.02
CA GLY A 54 -2.71 -2.88 -5.60
C GLY A 54 -2.30 -1.41 -5.50
N ARG A 55 -2.55 -0.66 -6.59
CA ARG A 55 -2.06 0.72 -6.79
C ARG A 55 -2.35 1.65 -5.61
N SER A 56 -3.55 1.62 -5.04
CA SER A 56 -3.91 2.51 -3.94
C SER A 56 -3.14 2.19 -2.66
N ALA A 57 -2.87 0.90 -2.37
CA ALA A 57 -2.04 0.51 -1.24
C ALA A 57 -0.58 0.95 -1.41
N TYR A 58 -0.09 1.04 -2.65
CA TYR A 58 1.26 1.55 -2.92
C TYR A 58 1.35 3.09 -2.88
N ASN A 59 0.35 3.77 -3.44
CA ASN A 59 0.35 5.23 -3.55
C ASN A 59 0.00 5.94 -2.24
N GLU A 60 -0.85 5.32 -1.42
CA GLU A 60 -1.41 5.86 -0.18
C GLU A 60 -1.35 4.80 0.95
N PRO A 61 -0.16 4.22 1.23
CA PRO A 61 -0.01 3.03 2.06
C PRO A 61 -0.62 3.20 3.44
N TYR A 62 -0.35 4.33 4.10
CA TYR A 62 -0.88 4.55 5.44
C TYR A 62 -2.41 4.60 5.45
N ARG A 63 -3.04 5.30 4.50
CA ARG A 63 -4.51 5.44 4.46
C ARG A 63 -5.19 4.08 4.34
N ILE A 64 -4.60 3.18 3.56
CA ILE A 64 -5.17 1.85 3.30
C ILE A 64 -4.81 0.87 4.41
N LEU A 65 -3.53 0.75 4.75
CA LEU A 65 -3.02 -0.37 5.53
C LEU A 65 -3.13 -0.13 7.04
N SER A 66 -3.08 1.11 7.52
CA SER A 66 -3.07 1.39 8.97
C SER A 66 -4.37 1.00 9.68
N GLN A 67 -5.45 0.76 8.94
CA GLN A 67 -6.76 0.36 9.46
C GLN A 67 -7.15 -1.07 9.05
N ALA A 68 -6.37 -1.76 8.21
CA ALA A 68 -6.76 -3.05 7.65
C ALA A 68 -6.98 -4.12 8.74
N ASP A 69 -6.07 -4.21 9.72
CA ASP A 69 -6.16 -5.14 10.86
C ASP A 69 -7.49 -5.01 11.59
N LYS A 70 -7.87 -3.77 11.93
CA LYS A 70 -9.13 -3.48 12.60
C LYS A 70 -10.34 -3.69 11.69
N GLU A 71 -10.30 -3.16 10.48
CA GLU A 71 -11.47 -3.05 9.62
C GLU A 71 -11.83 -4.35 8.90
N ILE A 72 -10.82 -5.13 8.50
CA ILE A 72 -10.98 -6.35 7.71
C ILE A 72 -10.81 -7.59 8.60
N TYR A 73 -9.81 -7.60 9.47
CA TYR A 73 -9.48 -8.77 10.29
C TYR A 73 -10.09 -8.73 11.69
N ASN A 74 -10.82 -7.65 12.04
CA ASN A 74 -11.40 -7.41 13.37
C ASN A 74 -10.37 -7.48 14.51
N ASP A 75 -9.09 -7.27 14.21
CA ASP A 75 -8.04 -7.20 15.23
C ASP A 75 -7.98 -5.80 15.82
N VAL A 76 -8.81 -5.59 16.84
CA VAL A 76 -8.87 -4.33 17.60
C VAL A 76 -7.68 -4.10 18.51
N ASN A 77 -6.87 -5.14 18.76
CA ASN A 77 -5.60 -5.05 19.48
C ASN A 77 -4.41 -4.92 18.51
N GLY A 78 -4.69 -4.86 17.21
CA GLY A 78 -3.71 -4.72 16.16
C GLY A 78 -2.81 -3.49 16.38
N TYR A 79 -1.56 -3.62 15.97
CA TYR A 79 -0.54 -2.63 16.23
C TYR A 79 -0.77 -1.38 15.37
N HIS A 80 -1.40 -0.35 15.94
CA HIS A 80 -1.65 0.92 15.26
C HIS A 80 -0.42 1.84 15.36
N LYS A 81 0.50 1.73 14.39
CA LYS A 81 1.65 2.63 14.31
C LYS A 81 1.28 3.95 13.65
N SER A 82 1.68 5.05 14.28
CA SER A 82 1.69 6.37 13.64
C SER A 82 2.68 6.43 12.48
N ARG A 83 2.53 7.40 11.59
CA ARG A 83 3.50 7.63 10.50
C ARG A 83 4.91 7.90 11.01
N GLN A 84 5.03 8.59 12.15
CA GLN A 84 6.29 8.90 12.81
C GLN A 84 6.97 7.63 13.31
N GLN A 85 6.24 6.77 14.03
CA GLN A 85 6.76 5.48 14.49
C GLN A 85 7.19 4.60 13.32
N ILE A 86 6.45 4.61 12.20
CA ILE A 86 6.86 3.89 10.99
C ILE A 86 8.20 4.42 10.47
N ILE A 87 8.43 5.74 10.44
CA ILE A 87 9.73 6.29 10.04
C ILE A 87 10.83 5.86 11.01
N GLU A 88 10.59 5.97 12.31
CA GLU A 88 11.56 5.60 13.35
C GLU A 88 11.99 4.13 13.24
N GLU A 89 11.06 3.24 12.95
CA GLU A 89 11.36 1.82 12.71
C GLU A 89 12.03 1.54 11.36
N MET A 90 11.84 2.41 10.37
CA MET A 90 12.53 2.29 9.10
C MET A 90 14.01 2.72 9.19
N VAL A 91 14.39 3.55 10.16
CA VAL A 91 15.79 4.00 10.37
C VAL A 91 16.77 2.82 10.52
N PRO A 92 16.60 1.88 11.48
CA PRO A 92 17.54 0.77 11.62
C PRO A 92 17.56 -0.16 10.41
N PHE A 93 16.41 -0.35 9.74
CA PHE A 93 16.37 -1.09 8.48
C PHE A 93 17.18 -0.38 7.39
N ILE A 94 17.03 0.94 7.25
CA ILE A 94 17.80 1.74 6.28
C ILE A 94 19.30 1.62 6.57
N ASP A 95 19.72 1.73 7.83
CA ASP A 95 21.13 1.59 8.21
C ASP A 95 21.70 0.22 7.81
N GLU A 96 20.96 -0.85 8.11
CA GLU A 96 21.35 -2.21 7.73
C GLU A 96 21.49 -2.34 6.20
N GLN A 97 20.49 -1.88 5.44
CA GLN A 97 20.50 -1.97 3.98
C GLN A 97 21.61 -1.13 3.34
N LEU A 98 21.89 0.07 3.88
CA LEU A 98 23.00 0.90 3.43
C LEU A 98 24.34 0.21 3.67
N SER A 99 24.52 -0.46 4.82
CA SER A 99 25.72 -1.24 5.10
C SER A 99 25.92 -2.42 4.15
N ALA A 100 24.82 -2.96 3.60
CA ALA A 100 24.81 -3.99 2.57
C ALA A 100 24.98 -3.44 1.13
N GLY A 101 25.20 -2.13 0.97
CA GLY A 101 25.41 -1.48 -0.33
C GLY A 101 24.13 -1.15 -1.11
N VAL A 102 22.96 -1.25 -0.49
CA VAL A 102 21.70 -0.84 -1.10
C VAL A 102 21.62 0.69 -1.10
N SER A 103 21.26 1.29 -2.24
CA SER A 103 21.09 2.74 -2.30
C SER A 103 19.91 3.23 -1.46
N LEU A 104 20.05 4.37 -0.78
CA LEU A 104 18.97 4.98 0.00
C LEU A 104 17.69 5.18 -0.82
N ASN A 105 17.83 5.64 -2.07
CA ASN A 105 16.71 5.84 -2.98
C ASN A 105 15.95 4.54 -3.30
N SER A 106 16.62 3.39 -3.34
CA SER A 106 15.95 2.09 -3.55
C SER A 106 14.90 1.80 -2.48
N ILE A 107 15.10 2.34 -1.28
CA ILE A 107 14.21 2.19 -0.12
C ILE A 107 13.22 3.36 -0.06
N THR A 108 13.71 4.59 0.01
CA THR A 108 12.88 5.79 0.31
C THR A 108 11.89 6.13 -0.81
N ARG A 109 12.13 5.71 -2.05
CA ARG A 109 11.15 5.84 -3.16
C ARG A 109 9.82 5.14 -2.86
N HIS A 110 9.82 4.11 -2.00
CA HIS A 110 8.63 3.39 -1.57
C HIS A 110 7.90 4.05 -0.39
N MET A 111 8.55 5.03 0.26
CA MET A 111 8.00 5.74 1.42
C MET A 111 7.31 7.07 1.04
N LEU A 112 7.41 7.51 -0.22
CA LEU A 112 6.90 8.81 -0.70
C LEU A 112 5.38 8.99 -0.59
N GLY A 113 4.64 7.89 -0.44
CA GLY A 113 3.19 7.87 -0.22
C GLY A 113 2.77 7.97 1.24
N LEU A 114 3.70 7.85 2.20
CA LEU A 114 3.38 7.71 3.63
C LEU A 114 2.52 8.88 4.15
N PHE A 115 2.86 10.11 3.79
CA PHE A 115 2.15 11.34 4.17
C PHE A 115 1.18 11.87 3.09
N HIS A 116 0.69 11.01 2.21
CA HIS A 116 -0.29 11.45 1.20
C HIS A 116 -1.51 12.10 1.87
N GLY A 117 -1.94 13.26 1.36
CA GLY A 117 -3.11 14.00 1.86
C GLY A 117 -2.89 14.75 3.18
N CYS A 118 -1.73 14.64 3.82
CA CYS A 118 -1.42 15.35 5.07
C CYS A 118 -0.83 16.75 4.82
N PRO A 119 -1.06 17.72 5.72
CA PRO A 119 -0.25 18.93 5.80
C PRO A 119 1.24 18.57 5.86
N GLY A 120 2.07 19.24 5.06
CA GLY A 120 3.51 18.94 4.96
C GLY A 120 3.88 17.71 4.12
N GLY A 121 2.93 16.87 3.70
CA GLY A 121 3.22 15.65 2.93
C GLY A 121 3.91 15.92 1.57
N ARG A 122 3.56 17.02 0.90
CA ARG A 122 4.28 17.47 -0.31
C ARG A 122 5.73 17.85 -0.02
N SER A 123 5.97 18.55 1.09
CA SER A 123 7.31 18.93 1.52
C SER A 123 8.16 17.71 1.87
N PHE A 124 7.58 16.73 2.58
CA PHE A 124 8.22 15.44 2.86
C PHE A 124 8.66 14.73 1.58
N ARG A 125 7.72 14.55 0.63
CA ARG A 125 8.04 13.91 -0.66
C ARG A 125 9.15 14.65 -1.39
N ARG A 126 9.05 15.98 -1.50
CA ARG A 126 10.04 16.81 -2.17
C ARG A 126 11.42 16.67 -1.53
N TYR A 127 11.48 16.76 -0.20
CA TYR A 127 12.73 16.65 0.54
C TYR A 127 13.45 15.33 0.26
N LEU A 128 12.74 14.20 0.36
CA LEU A 128 13.34 12.90 0.03
C LEU A 128 13.79 12.84 -1.43
N SER A 129 12.94 13.22 -2.38
CA SER A 129 13.29 13.18 -3.81
C SER A 129 14.52 14.04 -4.18
N GLU A 130 14.75 15.14 -3.48
CA GLU A 130 15.86 16.06 -3.74
C GLU A 130 17.16 15.70 -3.00
N ASN A 131 17.09 14.98 -1.87
CA ASN A 131 18.25 14.80 -0.99
C ASN A 131 18.81 13.37 -0.95
N VAL A 132 18.03 12.34 -1.27
CA VAL A 132 18.47 10.92 -1.15
C VAL A 132 19.55 10.47 -2.15
N HIS A 133 19.89 11.34 -3.11
CA HIS A 133 20.92 11.11 -4.12
C HIS A 133 22.23 11.83 -3.82
N LYS A 134 22.28 12.64 -2.76
CA LYS A 134 23.45 13.47 -2.43
C LYS A 134 24.49 12.66 -1.67
N ASP A 135 25.76 13.01 -1.86
CA ASP A 135 26.87 12.44 -1.08
C ASP A 135 26.64 12.68 0.41
N GLY A 136 26.84 11.62 1.21
CA GLY A 136 26.61 11.66 2.66
C GLY A 136 25.16 11.46 3.10
N SER A 137 24.20 11.30 2.17
CA SER A 137 22.83 10.92 2.53
C SER A 137 22.79 9.54 3.20
N GLY A 138 21.96 9.39 4.23
CA GLY A 138 21.81 8.17 5.01
C GLY A 138 20.46 8.13 5.72
N SER A 139 20.32 7.29 6.75
CA SER A 139 19.06 7.15 7.51
C SER A 139 18.58 8.43 8.22
N HIS A 140 19.48 9.40 8.43
CA HIS A 140 19.18 10.71 9.01
C HIS A 140 18.63 11.72 7.99
N THR A 141 18.63 11.36 6.69
CA THR A 141 18.07 12.16 5.57
C THR A 141 16.58 11.88 5.43
#